data_AF-A0A953AY12-F1
#
_entry.id   AF-A0A953AY12-F1
#
_cell.length_a   1.000
_cell.length_b   1.000
_cell.length_c   1.000
_cell.angle_alpha   90.00
_cell.angle_beta   90.00
_cell.angle_gamma   90.00
#
_symmetry.space_group_name_H-M   'P 1'
#
loop_
_entity.id
_entity.type
_entity.pdbx_description
1 polymer ?
#
loop_
_entity_poly.entity_id
_entity_poly.type
_entity_poly.pdbx_seq_one_letter_code
_entity_poly.pdbx_strand_id
1 'polypeptide(L)'
;MTTPKLRTAGLRLPFTEEAPRTPQAPATFLPGQYPAVRMRRTRAADWLRRLVAEARLSADDLIWPVFVHEGPQGREPVPSMPGVWRLSIPALIDAVGEAAALGVRAVALFPVVPPERKSPAGDEAWRPDNLCNRAVRALKKAVPGVGIICDVALDPYTSHGHDGLVRDGRVLNDETVEVLCRQALAEAEAGVDVIAPSDMMDGRVGRL
;
A
#
# COMPACT_ATOMS: atom_id res chain seq x y z
N MET A 1 -64.51 -34.67 -18.54
CA MET A 1 -64.08 -33.35 -19.02
C MET A 1 -62.58 -33.25 -18.83
N THR A 2 -61.85 -33.27 -19.94
CA THR A 2 -60.38 -33.28 -20.05
C THR A 2 -59.83 -31.85 -20.02
N THR A 3 -58.99 -31.54 -19.05
CA THR A 3 -58.17 -30.32 -19.01
C THR A 3 -56.71 -30.68 -19.33
N PRO A 4 -55.97 -29.88 -20.12
CA PRO A 4 -54.72 -30.31 -20.76
C PRO A 4 -53.50 -30.17 -19.83
N LYS A 5 -52.55 -31.09 -20.02
CA LYS A 5 -51.21 -31.07 -19.43
C LYS A 5 -50.41 -29.85 -19.92
N LEU A 6 -49.96 -28.98 -19.01
CA LEU A 6 -48.83 -28.10 -19.30
C LEU A 6 -47.55 -28.94 -19.33
N ARG A 7 -46.89 -28.97 -20.49
CA ARG A 7 -45.52 -29.46 -20.64
C ARG A 7 -44.58 -28.38 -20.11
N THR A 8 -43.99 -28.58 -18.94
CA THR A 8 -42.79 -27.84 -18.54
C THR A 8 -41.61 -28.46 -19.28
N ALA A 9 -41.11 -27.74 -20.29
CA ALA A 9 -39.88 -28.08 -20.97
C ALA A 9 -38.74 -28.09 -19.95
N GLY A 10 -38.03 -29.22 -19.85
CA GLY A 10 -36.85 -29.37 -19.01
C GLY A 10 -35.71 -28.50 -19.55
N LEU A 11 -35.45 -27.39 -18.88
CA LEU A 11 -34.21 -26.64 -19.06
C LEU A 11 -33.10 -27.43 -18.35
N ARG A 12 -32.36 -28.26 -19.08
CA ARG A 12 -31.09 -28.82 -18.59
C ARG A 12 -30.07 -27.69 -18.50
N LEU A 13 -29.72 -27.29 -17.28
CA LEU A 13 -28.59 -26.39 -17.04
C LEU A 13 -27.29 -27.11 -17.46
N PRO A 14 -26.42 -26.49 -18.29
CA PRO A 14 -25.22 -27.13 -18.81
C PRO A 14 -24.03 -27.02 -17.84
N PHE A 15 -24.26 -27.30 -16.56
CA PHE A 15 -23.20 -27.40 -15.57
C PHE A 15 -23.52 -28.55 -14.61
N THR A 16 -23.21 -29.76 -15.04
CA THR A 16 -22.98 -30.84 -14.09
C THR A 16 -21.73 -30.49 -13.30
N GLU A 17 -21.90 -30.28 -12.01
CA GLU A 17 -20.87 -30.01 -11.02
C GLU A 17 -19.87 -31.19 -11.02
N GLU A 18 -18.78 -31.09 -11.79
CA GLU A 18 -17.64 -31.96 -11.61
C GLU A 18 -17.01 -31.62 -10.26
N ALA A 19 -16.94 -32.61 -9.37
CA ALA A 19 -16.30 -32.47 -8.08
C ALA A 19 -14.86 -31.94 -8.27
N PRO A 20 -14.40 -30.94 -7.48
CA PRO A 20 -13.08 -30.37 -7.63
C PRO A 20 -12.03 -31.47 -7.46
N ARG A 21 -11.16 -31.64 -8.47
CA ARG A 21 -10.03 -32.58 -8.39
C ARG A 21 -9.18 -32.18 -7.19
N THR A 22 -9.02 -33.08 -6.23
CA THR A 22 -8.12 -32.89 -5.10
C THR A 22 -6.72 -32.62 -5.65
N PRO A 23 -6.05 -31.51 -5.29
CA PRO A 23 -4.69 -31.27 -5.72
C PRO A 23 -3.81 -32.41 -5.19
N GLN A 24 -3.23 -33.22 -6.08
CA GLN A 24 -2.18 -34.16 -5.68
C GLN A 24 -1.00 -33.33 -5.17
N ALA A 25 -0.61 -33.54 -3.91
CA ALA A 25 0.59 -32.92 -3.38
C ALA A 25 1.78 -33.29 -4.30
N PRO A 26 2.62 -32.31 -4.70
CA PRO A 26 3.78 -32.62 -5.52
C PRO A 26 4.66 -33.63 -4.77
N ALA A 27 5.13 -34.65 -5.48
CA ALA A 27 6.00 -35.66 -4.91
C ALA A 27 7.21 -34.98 -4.23
N THR A 28 7.40 -35.22 -2.94
CA THR A 28 8.50 -34.65 -2.17
C THR A 28 9.82 -35.08 -2.80
N PHE A 29 10.54 -34.14 -3.40
CA PHE A 29 11.90 -34.38 -3.86
C PHE A 29 12.78 -34.63 -2.63
N LEU A 30 13.23 -35.88 -2.45
CA LEU A 30 14.22 -36.22 -1.45
C LEU A 30 15.61 -35.99 -2.07
N PRO A 31 16.34 -34.91 -1.71
CA PRO A 31 17.74 -34.83 -2.09
C PRO A 31 18.44 -36.05 -1.50
N GLY A 32 19.19 -36.78 -2.33
CA GLY A 32 19.95 -37.96 -1.90
C GLY A 32 20.86 -37.67 -0.68
N GLN A 33 21.45 -38.71 -0.11
CA GLN A 33 22.19 -38.58 1.14
C GLN A 33 23.68 -38.19 0.94
N TYR A 34 24.30 -37.65 1.99
CA TYR A 34 25.76 -37.51 2.05
C TYR A 34 26.41 -38.92 1.99
N PRO A 35 27.54 -39.12 1.29
CA PRO A 35 28.36 -38.14 0.55
C PRO A 35 27.98 -37.91 -0.92
N ALA A 36 26.95 -38.61 -1.42
CA ALA A 36 26.50 -38.48 -2.80
C ALA A 36 26.00 -37.06 -3.08
N VAL A 37 25.16 -36.52 -2.19
CA VAL A 37 24.76 -35.10 -2.20
C VAL A 37 25.64 -34.30 -1.24
N ARG A 38 26.28 -33.24 -1.78
CA ARG A 38 27.06 -32.28 -1.01
C ARG A 38 26.61 -30.88 -1.38
N MET A 39 25.76 -30.30 -0.55
CA MET A 39 25.20 -28.95 -0.76
C MET A 39 26.25 -27.84 -0.77
N ARG A 40 27.49 -28.12 -0.34
CA ARG A 40 28.61 -27.19 -0.48
C ARG A 40 29.12 -27.05 -1.92
N ARG A 41 28.84 -27.99 -2.83
CA ARG A 41 29.30 -27.94 -4.23
C ARG A 41 28.77 -26.70 -4.95
N THR A 42 27.48 -26.40 -4.82
CA THR A 42 26.86 -25.20 -5.42
C THR A 42 27.29 -23.89 -4.74
N ARG A 43 27.97 -23.96 -3.59
CA ARG A 43 28.48 -22.80 -2.85
C ARG A 43 29.96 -22.52 -3.09
N ALA A 44 30.65 -23.39 -3.85
CA ALA A 44 32.10 -23.41 -3.97
C ALA A 44 32.68 -22.21 -4.76
N ALA A 45 31.90 -21.63 -5.68
CA ALA A 45 32.31 -20.51 -6.50
C ALA A 45 31.21 -19.45 -6.58
N ASP A 46 31.61 -18.19 -6.84
CA ASP A 46 30.66 -17.08 -7.01
C ASP A 46 29.66 -17.34 -8.14
N TRP A 47 30.16 -17.71 -9.33
CA TRP A 47 29.32 -17.98 -10.49
C TRP A 47 28.32 -19.13 -10.25
N LEU A 48 28.68 -20.13 -9.44
CA LEU A 48 27.78 -21.22 -9.06
C LEU A 48 26.66 -20.72 -8.16
N ARG A 49 26.98 -19.93 -7.12
CA ARG A 49 25.96 -19.34 -6.23
C ARG A 49 24.99 -18.45 -7.01
N ARG A 50 25.49 -17.67 -7.98
CA ARG A 50 24.67 -16.81 -8.85
C ARG A 50 23.79 -17.60 -9.82
N LEU A 51 24.24 -18.78 -10.27
CA LEU A 51 23.48 -19.67 -11.15
C LEU A 51 22.31 -20.36 -10.42
N VAL A 52 22.51 -20.72 -9.14
CA VAL A 52 21.48 -21.43 -8.34
C VAL A 52 20.69 -20.52 -7.39
N ALA A 53 20.91 -19.20 -7.44
CA ALA A 53 20.20 -18.27 -6.57
C ALA A 53 18.70 -18.28 -6.88
N GLU A 54 17.89 -18.53 -5.86
CA GLU A 54 16.42 -18.61 -5.97
C GLU A 54 15.76 -17.24 -5.97
N ALA A 55 16.43 -16.23 -5.41
CA ALA A 55 15.91 -14.87 -5.28
C ALA A 55 16.94 -13.84 -5.76
N ARG A 56 16.43 -12.74 -6.30
CA ARG A 56 17.19 -11.53 -6.65
C ARG A 56 16.39 -10.33 -6.17
N LEU A 57 17.09 -9.31 -5.68
CA LEU A 57 16.51 -8.02 -5.34
C LEU A 57 16.99 -6.99 -6.37
N SER A 58 16.09 -6.12 -6.78
CA SER A 58 16.31 -5.02 -7.70
C SER A 58 15.64 -3.74 -7.17
N ALA A 59 15.95 -2.59 -7.77
CA ALA A 59 15.29 -1.35 -7.42
C ALA A 59 13.79 -1.35 -7.78
N ASP A 60 13.36 -2.21 -8.71
CA ASP A 60 11.95 -2.36 -9.08
C ASP A 60 11.12 -3.01 -7.95
N ASP A 61 11.78 -3.61 -6.95
CA ASP A 61 11.14 -4.22 -5.77
C ASP A 61 11.00 -3.22 -4.59
N LEU A 62 11.50 -1.99 -4.74
CA LEU A 62 11.60 -1.02 -3.65
C LEU A 62 10.51 0.06 -3.74
N ILE A 63 9.81 0.26 -2.62
CA ILE A 63 8.99 1.44 -2.35
C ILE A 63 9.72 2.25 -1.28
N TRP A 64 9.89 3.55 -1.49
CA TRP A 64 10.56 4.41 -0.53
C TRP A 64 9.55 5.24 0.29
N PRO A 65 9.41 5.00 1.61
CA PRO A 65 8.63 5.85 2.50
C PRO A 65 9.32 7.20 2.70
N VAL A 66 8.57 8.29 2.53
CA VAL A 66 9.08 9.65 2.67
C VAL A 66 8.16 10.50 3.53
N PHE A 67 8.76 11.24 4.46
CA PHE A 67 8.04 12.17 5.33
C PHE A 67 8.04 13.56 4.71
N VAL A 68 6.86 14.15 4.55
CA VAL A 68 6.71 15.51 4.03
C VAL A 68 6.24 16.45 5.15
N HIS A 69 6.80 17.65 5.26
CA HIS A 69 6.40 18.64 6.26
C HIS A 69 6.17 20.04 5.65
N GLU A 70 5.46 20.88 6.40
CA GLU A 70 5.40 22.32 6.15
C GLU A 70 6.63 23.01 6.71
N GLY A 71 7.13 24.04 6.03
CA GLY A 71 8.11 24.95 6.61
C GLY A 71 9.12 25.52 5.62
N PRO A 72 9.88 26.55 6.04
CA PRO A 72 10.92 27.16 5.22
C PRO A 72 12.18 26.28 5.12
N GLN A 73 12.37 25.35 6.06
CA GLN A 73 13.51 24.45 6.03
C GLN A 73 13.29 23.37 4.97
N GLY A 74 14.32 23.09 4.17
CA GLY A 74 14.26 22.07 3.13
C GLY A 74 14.21 20.65 3.70
N ARG A 75 15.00 20.40 4.75
CA ARG A 75 15.16 19.07 5.36
C ARG A 75 15.27 19.19 6.88
N GLU A 76 14.47 18.42 7.61
CA GLU A 76 14.53 18.30 9.06
C GLU A 76 14.94 16.88 9.47
N PRO A 77 15.95 16.69 10.34
CA PRO A 77 16.37 15.36 10.74
C PRO A 77 15.31 14.69 11.64
N VAL A 78 15.18 13.37 11.53
CA VAL A 78 14.40 12.56 12.49
C VAL A 78 15.39 11.92 13.48
N PRO A 79 15.50 12.40 14.74
CA PRO A 79 16.56 11.96 15.65
C PRO A 79 16.59 10.46 15.94
N SER A 80 15.42 9.82 15.99
CA SER A 80 15.28 8.38 16.20
C SER A 80 15.55 7.53 14.96
N MET A 81 15.69 8.16 13.78
CA MET A 81 15.92 7.49 12.50
C MET A 81 17.11 8.14 11.77
N PRO A 82 18.36 7.87 12.19
CA PRO A 82 19.54 8.47 11.57
C PRO A 82 19.57 8.22 10.06
N GLY A 83 19.81 9.28 9.28
CA GLY A 83 19.79 9.24 7.82
C GLY A 83 18.41 9.50 7.19
N VAL A 84 17.34 9.56 8.00
CA VAL A 84 15.98 9.88 7.54
C VAL A 84 15.65 11.34 7.85
N TRP A 85 14.99 11.97 6.88
CA TRP A 85 14.65 13.37 6.91
C TRP A 85 13.16 13.55 6.64
N ARG A 86 12.58 14.57 7.26
CA ARG A 86 11.33 15.18 6.79
C ARG A 86 11.72 16.19 5.73
N LEU A 87 11.01 16.19 4.61
CA LEU A 87 11.32 17.03 3.46
C LEU A 87 10.19 18.05 3.24
N SER A 88 10.54 19.30 2.94
CA SER A 88 9.55 20.22 2.35
C SER A 88 9.22 19.79 0.92
N ILE A 89 8.11 20.26 0.35
CA ILE A 89 7.69 19.87 -1.01
C ILE A 89 8.81 20.09 -2.06
N PRO A 90 9.52 21.23 -2.11
CA PRO A 90 10.64 21.39 -3.04
C PRO A 90 11.76 20.36 -2.84
N ALA A 91 12.18 20.13 -1.59
CA ALA A 91 13.23 19.16 -1.29
C ALA A 91 12.79 17.70 -1.55
N LEU A 92 11.50 17.42 -1.40
CA LEU A 92 10.88 16.15 -1.74
C LEU A 92 10.97 15.91 -3.25
N ILE A 93 10.65 16.89 -4.09
CA ILE A 93 10.78 16.78 -5.54
C ILE A 93 12.22 16.42 -5.94
N ASP A 94 13.21 17.14 -5.40
CA ASP A 94 14.62 16.89 -5.70
C ASP A 94 15.03 15.47 -5.29
N ALA A 95 14.64 15.04 -4.07
CA ALA A 95 15.00 13.74 -3.53
C ALA A 95 14.32 12.58 -4.27
N VAL A 96 13.04 12.74 -4.66
CA VAL A 96 12.32 11.74 -5.46
C VAL A 96 12.88 11.66 -6.88
N GLY A 97 13.31 12.80 -7.46
CA GLY A 97 14.01 12.82 -8.74
C GLY A 97 15.33 12.03 -8.70
N GLU A 98 16.11 12.19 -7.63
CA GLU A 98 17.33 11.40 -7.40
C GLU A 98 17.02 9.90 -7.23
N ALA A 99 16.02 9.56 -6.41
CA ALA A 99 15.60 8.18 -6.21
C ALA A 99 15.14 7.51 -7.51
N ALA A 100 14.42 8.24 -8.37
CA ALA A 100 14.02 7.79 -9.68
C ALA A 100 15.23 7.49 -10.60
N ALA A 101 16.26 8.35 -10.57
CA ALA A 101 17.50 8.13 -11.32
C ALA A 101 18.27 6.89 -10.83
N LEU A 102 18.12 6.52 -9.55
CA LEU A 102 18.67 5.29 -8.97
C LEU A 102 17.80 4.04 -9.23
N GLY A 103 16.63 4.21 -9.87
CA GLY A 103 15.74 3.12 -10.29
C GLY A 103 14.56 2.86 -9.36
N VAL A 104 14.37 3.63 -8.29
CA VAL A 104 13.18 3.51 -7.43
C VAL A 104 11.93 3.91 -8.20
N ARG A 105 10.89 3.06 -8.19
CA ARG A 105 9.70 3.23 -9.02
C ARG A 105 8.50 3.83 -8.30
N ALA A 106 8.48 3.77 -6.98
CA ALA A 106 7.37 4.27 -6.19
C ALA A 106 7.80 4.85 -4.83
N VAL A 107 7.05 5.84 -4.36
CA VAL A 107 7.20 6.44 -3.03
C VAL A 107 5.89 6.37 -2.25
N ALA A 108 6.00 6.15 -0.94
CA ALA A 108 4.87 6.20 -0.02
C ALA A 108 4.96 7.49 0.81
N LEU A 109 3.95 8.36 0.68
CA LEU A 109 3.94 9.68 1.30
C LEU A 109 3.35 9.62 2.71
N PHE A 110 4.06 10.20 3.68
CA PHE A 110 3.60 10.36 5.06
C PHE A 110 3.66 11.84 5.48
N PRO A 111 2.52 12.53 5.63
CA PRO A 111 2.49 13.92 6.01
C PRO A 111 2.75 14.12 7.50
N VAL A 112 3.66 15.03 7.82
CA VAL A 112 3.89 15.52 9.19
C VAL A 112 2.99 16.73 9.41
N VAL A 113 1.74 16.45 9.76
CA VAL A 113 0.72 17.48 9.98
C VAL A 113 1.05 18.26 11.26
N PRO A 114 1.11 19.60 11.21
CA PRO A 114 1.45 20.41 12.37
C PRO A 114 0.30 20.39 13.41
N PRO A 115 0.59 20.47 14.72
CA PRO A 115 -0.42 20.28 15.77
C PRO A 115 -1.66 21.17 15.65
N GLU A 116 -1.51 22.41 15.17
CA GLU A 116 -2.61 23.37 14.98
C GLU A 116 -3.59 22.99 13.86
N ARG A 117 -3.20 22.06 12.97
CA ARG A 117 -4.09 21.48 11.95
C ARG A 117 -4.71 20.16 12.38
N LYS A 118 -4.36 19.64 13.55
CA LYS A 118 -4.95 18.41 14.09
C LYS A 118 -6.23 18.72 14.85
N SER A 119 -7.24 17.88 14.69
CA SER A 119 -8.51 17.99 15.41
C SER A 119 -9.00 16.61 15.86
N PRO A 120 -9.90 16.50 16.85
CA PRO A 120 -10.47 15.20 17.21
C PRO A 120 -11.22 14.50 16.06
N ALA A 121 -11.65 15.26 15.05
CA ALA A 121 -12.35 14.72 13.88
C ALA A 121 -11.43 14.43 12.68
N GLY A 122 -10.14 14.81 12.74
CA GLY A 122 -9.19 14.59 11.65
C GLY A 122 -9.53 15.34 10.35
N ASP A 123 -10.18 16.51 10.43
CA ASP A 123 -10.76 17.20 9.26
C ASP A 123 -9.76 17.65 8.21
N GLU A 124 -8.49 17.79 8.57
CA GLU A 124 -7.40 18.04 7.62
C GLU A 124 -7.19 16.88 6.63
N ALA A 125 -7.57 15.64 6.97
CA ALA A 125 -7.34 14.44 6.16
C ALA A 125 -7.96 14.53 4.75
N TRP A 126 -9.15 15.13 4.64
CA TRP A 126 -9.88 15.24 3.37
C TRP A 126 -9.92 16.68 2.80
N ARG A 127 -9.11 17.61 3.30
CA ARG A 127 -9.03 18.95 2.71
C ARG A 127 -8.34 18.90 1.34
N PRO A 128 -8.92 19.50 0.28
CA PRO A 128 -8.33 19.44 -1.06
C PRO A 128 -6.89 19.99 -1.13
N ASP A 129 -6.57 20.96 -0.29
CA ASP A 129 -5.28 21.66 -0.22
C ASP A 129 -4.40 21.25 0.96
N ASN A 130 -4.69 20.11 1.61
CA ASN A 130 -3.83 19.60 2.68
C ASN A 130 -2.40 19.30 2.19
N LEU A 131 -1.49 19.11 3.13
CA LEU A 131 -0.07 18.89 2.84
C LEU A 131 0.17 17.69 1.90
N CYS A 132 -0.50 16.55 2.15
CA CYS A 132 -0.35 15.34 1.34
C CYS A 132 -0.78 15.59 -0.12
N ASN A 133 -1.99 16.14 -0.32
CA ASN A 133 -2.56 16.42 -1.63
C ASN A 133 -1.75 17.45 -2.42
N ARG A 134 -1.17 18.46 -1.75
CA ARG A 134 -0.24 19.41 -2.39
C ARG A 134 1.06 18.72 -2.81
N ALA A 135 1.60 17.83 -1.98
CA ALA A 135 2.80 17.05 -2.31
C ALA A 135 2.56 16.10 -3.50
N VAL A 136 1.42 15.40 -3.53
CA VAL A 136 1.00 14.53 -4.65
C VAL A 136 1.01 15.34 -5.95
N ARG A 137 0.25 16.44 -6.02
CA ARG A 137 0.17 17.27 -7.23
C ARG A 137 1.53 17.79 -7.68
N ALA A 138 2.38 18.18 -6.74
CA ALA A 138 3.72 18.66 -7.04
C ALA A 138 4.62 17.56 -7.63
N LEU A 139 4.59 16.36 -7.06
CA LEU A 139 5.34 15.21 -7.55
C LEU A 139 4.83 14.72 -8.90
N LYS A 140 3.51 14.60 -9.11
CA LYS A 140 2.94 14.21 -10.41
C LYS A 140 3.36 15.17 -11.52
N LYS A 141 3.53 16.47 -11.21
CA LYS A 141 4.01 17.47 -12.16
C LYS A 141 5.52 17.36 -12.43
N ALA A 142 6.33 17.16 -11.39
CA ALA A 142 7.78 17.25 -11.50
C ALA A 142 8.46 15.92 -11.85
N VAL A 143 7.91 14.79 -11.41
CA VAL A 143 8.49 13.44 -11.56
C VAL A 143 7.41 12.44 -12.01
N PRO A 144 6.78 12.63 -13.20
CA PRO A 144 5.59 11.87 -13.61
C PRO A 144 5.80 10.36 -13.79
N GLY A 145 7.05 9.89 -13.85
CA GLY A 145 7.39 8.47 -14.00
C GLY A 145 7.48 7.67 -12.69
N VAL A 146 7.30 8.31 -11.53
CA VAL A 146 7.31 7.65 -10.21
C VAL A 146 5.86 7.48 -9.73
N GLY A 147 5.51 6.26 -9.32
CA GLY A 147 4.23 5.97 -8.69
C GLY A 147 4.13 6.57 -7.30
N ILE A 148 2.98 7.16 -6.98
CA ILE A 148 2.71 7.75 -5.68
C ILE A 148 1.70 6.90 -4.92
N ILE A 149 2.08 6.49 -3.71
CA ILE A 149 1.23 5.76 -2.77
C ILE A 149 0.92 6.71 -1.61
N CYS A 150 -0.36 6.91 -1.31
CA CYS A 150 -0.80 7.67 -0.14
C CYS A 150 -1.42 6.75 0.90
N ASP A 151 -1.13 7.08 2.15
CA ASP A 151 -1.68 6.43 3.32
C ASP A 151 -3.07 7.01 3.66
N VAL A 152 -4.05 6.14 3.80
CA VAL A 152 -5.41 6.50 4.25
C VAL A 152 -5.61 6.04 5.68
N ALA A 153 -5.42 6.97 6.62
CA ALA A 153 -5.59 6.80 8.05
C ALA A 153 -5.70 8.18 8.75
N LEU A 154 -6.35 8.23 9.92
CA LEU A 154 -6.56 9.49 10.64
C LEU A 154 -5.51 9.81 11.69
N ASP A 155 -4.56 8.93 12.00
CA ASP A 155 -3.55 9.17 13.03
C ASP A 155 -2.69 10.43 12.81
N PRO A 156 -2.34 10.82 11.56
CA PRO A 156 -1.55 12.03 11.36
C PRO A 156 -2.39 13.27 11.62
N TYR A 157 -3.71 13.17 11.46
CA TYR A 157 -4.66 14.28 11.44
C TYR A 157 -5.43 14.43 12.76
N THR A 158 -5.50 13.38 13.58
CA THR A 158 -6.21 13.45 14.87
C THR A 158 -5.34 14.03 15.98
N SER A 159 -5.94 14.81 16.87
CA SER A 159 -5.23 15.36 18.03
C SER A 159 -4.85 14.30 19.08
N HIS A 160 -5.53 13.16 19.08
CA HIS A 160 -5.27 12.03 19.97
C HIS A 160 -4.35 10.96 19.35
N GLY A 161 -4.09 11.01 18.03
CA GLY A 161 -3.19 10.07 17.34
C GLY A 161 -3.75 8.65 17.23
N HIS A 162 -5.07 8.49 17.16
CA HIS A 162 -5.70 7.21 16.80
C HIS A 162 -6.10 7.26 15.33
N ASP A 163 -6.09 6.09 14.68
CA ASP A 163 -6.33 5.92 13.25
C ASP A 163 -7.79 6.19 12.85
N GLY A 164 -8.67 6.35 13.83
CA GLY A 164 -10.10 6.61 13.64
C GLY A 164 -10.71 7.56 14.66
N LEU A 165 -11.99 7.86 14.48
CA LEU A 165 -12.79 8.72 15.34
C LEU A 165 -13.01 8.08 16.71
N VAL A 166 -12.79 8.82 17.80
CA VAL A 166 -12.92 8.30 19.17
C VAL A 166 -14.14 8.86 19.89
N ARG A 167 -14.94 7.97 20.50
CA ARG A 167 -16.04 8.29 21.41
C ARG A 167 -15.99 7.36 22.61
N ASP A 168 -16.03 7.92 23.82
CA ASP A 168 -15.99 7.16 25.09
C ASP A 168 -14.82 6.16 25.17
N GLY A 169 -13.64 6.56 24.66
CA GLY A 169 -12.44 5.73 24.67
C GLY A 169 -12.43 4.57 23.65
N ARG A 170 -13.38 4.55 22.70
CA ARG A 170 -13.46 3.55 21.63
C ARG A 170 -13.35 4.20 20.26
N VAL A 171 -12.61 3.55 19.37
CA VAL A 171 -12.57 3.91 17.94
C VAL A 171 -13.86 3.43 17.29
N LEU A 172 -14.54 4.32 16.58
CA LEU A 172 -15.81 4.07 15.91
C LEU A 172 -15.56 3.54 14.49
N ASN A 173 -15.88 2.28 14.23
CA ASN A 173 -15.56 1.63 12.95
C ASN A 173 -16.21 2.33 11.75
N ASP A 174 -17.54 2.31 11.69
CA ASP A 174 -18.27 2.71 10.48
C ASP A 174 -18.17 4.22 10.23
N GLU A 175 -18.25 5.04 11.28
CA GLU A 175 -18.04 6.48 11.17
C GLU A 175 -16.61 6.83 10.75
N THR A 176 -15.60 6.06 11.16
CA THR A 176 -14.24 6.23 10.67
C THR A 176 -14.15 5.89 9.18
N VAL A 177 -14.73 4.76 8.75
CA VAL A 177 -14.74 4.36 7.35
C VAL A 177 -15.36 5.43 6.45
N GLU A 178 -16.44 6.10 6.88
CA GLU A 178 -17.03 7.22 6.13
C GLU A 178 -16.05 8.38 5.93
N VAL A 179 -15.24 8.69 6.95
CA VAL A 179 -14.21 9.73 6.84
C VAL A 179 -13.06 9.28 5.93
N LEU A 180 -12.61 8.05 6.04
CA LEU A 180 -11.55 7.49 5.21
C LEU A 180 -11.94 7.47 3.72
N CYS A 181 -13.20 7.19 3.39
CA CYS A 181 -13.71 7.34 2.01
C CYS A 181 -13.53 8.77 1.48
N ARG A 182 -13.75 9.79 2.32
CA ARG A 182 -13.55 11.19 1.92
C ARG A 182 -12.08 11.53 1.72
N GLN A 183 -11.21 10.99 2.58
CA GLN A 183 -9.76 11.14 2.42
C GLN A 183 -9.29 10.50 1.11
N ALA A 184 -9.65 9.24 0.85
CA ALA A 184 -9.27 8.53 -0.36
C ALA A 184 -9.75 9.25 -1.64
N LEU A 185 -10.98 9.78 -1.64
CA LEU A 185 -11.49 10.60 -2.75
C LEU A 185 -10.67 11.88 -2.95
N ALA A 186 -10.32 12.59 -1.87
CA ALA A 186 -9.50 13.80 -1.97
C ALA A 186 -8.08 13.52 -2.48
N GLU A 187 -7.48 12.39 -2.09
CA GLU A 187 -6.18 11.94 -2.59
C GLU A 187 -6.25 11.50 -4.06
N ALA A 188 -7.33 10.80 -4.45
CA ALA A 188 -7.61 10.44 -5.84
C ALA A 188 -7.76 11.69 -6.73
N GLU A 189 -8.50 12.70 -6.27
CA GLU A 189 -8.63 14.00 -6.95
C GLU A 189 -7.29 14.74 -7.06
N ALA A 190 -6.36 14.53 -6.12
CA ALA A 190 -5.00 15.08 -6.19
C ALA A 190 -4.11 14.35 -7.22
N GLY A 191 -4.50 13.15 -7.65
CA GLY A 191 -3.81 12.36 -8.67
C GLY A 191 -2.87 11.28 -8.13
N VAL A 192 -3.13 10.76 -6.92
CA VAL A 192 -2.43 9.59 -6.38
C VAL A 192 -2.63 8.36 -7.27
N ASP A 193 -1.64 7.46 -7.32
CA ASP A 193 -1.71 6.23 -8.12
C ASP A 193 -2.23 5.04 -7.31
N VAL A 194 -1.91 4.99 -6.01
CA VAL A 194 -2.33 3.91 -5.09
C VAL A 194 -2.82 4.48 -3.77
N ILE A 195 -4.02 4.06 -3.37
CA ILE A 195 -4.56 4.27 -2.03
C ILE A 195 -4.19 3.07 -1.15
N ALA A 196 -3.52 3.34 -0.02
CA ALA A 196 -3.07 2.33 0.92
C ALA A 196 -3.69 2.57 2.32
N PRO A 197 -4.88 2.02 2.61
CA PRO A 197 -5.52 2.18 3.91
C PRO A 197 -4.79 1.38 5.00
N SER A 198 -4.23 2.08 5.99
CA SER A 198 -3.50 1.49 7.12
C SER A 198 -4.30 1.46 8.43
N ASP A 199 -5.49 2.07 8.44
CA ASP A 199 -6.38 2.30 9.58
C ASP A 199 -6.92 1.05 10.29
N MET A 200 -6.87 -0.11 9.62
CA MET A 200 -7.33 -1.41 10.12
C MET A 200 -8.83 -1.49 10.51
N MET A 201 -9.69 -0.57 10.07
CA MET A 201 -11.14 -0.68 10.27
C MET A 201 -11.71 -1.91 9.52
N ASP A 202 -12.75 -2.51 10.07
CA ASP A 202 -13.44 -3.62 9.43
C ASP A 202 -14.19 -3.11 8.19
N GLY A 203 -14.02 -3.83 7.07
CA GLY A 203 -14.74 -3.55 5.83
C GLY A 203 -14.23 -2.35 5.01
N ARG A 204 -13.26 -1.56 5.48
CA ARG A 204 -12.80 -0.34 4.78
C ARG A 204 -12.43 -0.58 3.32
N VAL A 205 -11.71 -1.65 3.01
CA VAL A 205 -11.23 -1.93 1.64
C VAL A 205 -12.38 -2.13 0.66
N GLY A 206 -13.50 -2.70 1.08
CA GLY A 206 -14.68 -2.86 0.22
C GLY A 206 -15.53 -1.60 0.08
N ARG A 207 -15.23 -0.55 0.87
CA ARG A 207 -15.98 0.70 0.93
C ARG A 207 -15.27 1.87 0.24
N LEU A 208 -13.94 1.85 0.22
CA LEU A 208 -13.08 2.75 -0.58
C LEU A 208 -13.21 2.42 -2.07
#